data_AF-A0A645I5L6-F1
#
_entry.id   AF-A0A645I5L6-F1
#
_cell.length_a   1.000
_cell.length_b   1.000
_cell.length_c   1.000
_cell.angle_alpha   90.00
_cell.angle_beta   90.00
_cell.angle_gamma   90.00
#
_symmetry.space_group_name_H-M   'P 1'
#
loop_
_entity.id
_entity.type
_entity.pdbx_description
1 polymer ?
#
loop_
_entity_poly.entity_id
_entity_poly.type
_entity_poly.pdbx_seq_one_letter_code
_entity_poly.pdbx_strand_id
1 'polypeptide(L)'
;MRDTLSGVDNKSSNDSVRDREVYNIEFGKYLTDRFMLNYTMGVGHDDENGIGFRYDLTRSMSITGSYDKLNRHRIGVETRFKF
;
A
#
# COMPACT_ATOMS: atom_id res chain seq x y z
N MET A 1 -47.95 36.26 16.25
CA MET A 1 -48.09 34.79 16.22
C MET A 1 -47.59 34.35 14.86
N ARG A 2 -46.54 33.52 14.81
CA ARG A 2 -45.90 33.08 13.55
C ARG A 2 -45.69 31.57 13.66
N ASP A 3 -46.34 30.84 12.76
CA ASP A 3 -46.40 29.39 12.77
C ASP A 3 -45.04 28.75 12.44
N THR A 4 -44.86 27.57 13.03
CA THR A 4 -43.72 26.67 12.91
C THR A 4 -43.68 25.98 11.54
N LEU A 5 -42.58 26.14 10.80
CA LEU A 5 -42.14 25.15 9.82
C LEU A 5 -40.91 24.45 10.39
N SER A 6 -41.12 23.20 10.81
CA SER A 6 -40.10 22.25 11.26
C SER A 6 -39.16 21.90 10.12
N GLY A 7 -38.04 22.62 10.03
CA GLY A 7 -36.88 22.19 9.27
C GLY A 7 -36.15 21.11 10.06
N VAL A 8 -36.25 19.88 9.58
CA VAL A 8 -35.57 18.67 10.07
C VAL A 8 -34.10 18.96 10.38
N ASP A 9 -33.74 18.97 11.67
CA ASP A 9 -32.36 18.82 12.14
C ASP A 9 -31.89 17.41 11.77
N ASN A 10 -31.24 17.29 10.62
CA ASN A 10 -30.55 16.07 10.20
C ASN A 10 -29.27 15.90 11.03
N LYS A 11 -29.42 15.40 12.26
CA LYS A 11 -28.37 14.63 12.94
C LYS A 11 -28.65 13.15 12.70
N SER A 12 -27.99 12.57 11.69
CA SER A 12 -27.68 11.15 11.71
C SER A 12 -26.50 10.86 10.78
N SER A 13 -25.32 10.80 11.42
CA SER A 13 -24.26 9.81 11.23
C SER A 13 -24.32 8.97 9.96
N ASN A 14 -23.32 9.11 9.11
CA ASN A 14 -22.73 8.10 8.22
C ASN A 14 -21.62 8.82 7.44
N ASP A 15 -20.57 9.30 8.10
CA ASP A 15 -19.35 8.50 8.30
C ASP A 15 -19.36 7.15 7.58
N SER A 16 -19.53 7.19 6.26
CA SER A 16 -19.14 6.09 5.39
C SER A 16 -17.63 6.22 5.21
N VAL A 17 -16.90 5.98 6.32
CA VAL A 17 -15.57 5.40 6.27
C VAL A 17 -15.73 4.21 5.34
N ARG A 18 -15.27 4.38 4.11
CA ARG A 18 -15.01 3.26 3.23
C ARG A 18 -13.90 2.47 3.91
N ASP A 19 -14.27 1.66 4.91
CA ASP A 19 -13.58 0.43 5.26
C ASP A 19 -13.76 -0.51 4.07
N ARG A 20 -13.19 -0.09 2.94
CA ARG A 20 -12.90 -0.97 1.84
C ARG A 20 -11.68 -1.70 2.35
N GLU A 21 -11.90 -2.87 2.94
CA GLU A 21 -10.85 -3.76 3.38
C GLU A 21 -9.98 -4.06 2.15
N VAL A 22 -8.91 -3.27 1.96
CA VAL A 22 -7.98 -3.42 0.85
C VAL A 22 -7.04 -4.54 1.23
N TYR A 23 -7.13 -5.66 0.52
CA TYR A 23 -6.26 -6.80 0.75
C TYR A 23 -5.19 -6.83 -0.34
N ASN A 24 -3.93 -6.66 0.06
CA ASN A 24 -2.79 -6.77 -0.85
C ASN A 24 -2.16 -8.14 -0.69
N ILE A 25 -2.12 -8.91 -1.78
CA ILE A 25 -1.43 -10.19 -1.81
C ILE A 25 -0.02 -9.94 -2.34
N GLU A 26 1.00 -10.25 -1.54
CA GLU A 26 2.39 -10.15 -1.93
C GLU A 26 3.01 -11.54 -2.10
N PHE A 27 3.55 -11.82 -3.28
CA PHE A 27 4.31 -13.02 -3.58
C PHE A 27 5.77 -12.66 -3.73
N GLY A 28 6.61 -13.16 -2.82
CA GLY A 28 8.06 -13.00 -2.89
C GLY A 28 8.74 -14.32 -3.25
N LYS A 29 9.66 -14.29 -4.22
CA LYS A 29 10.54 -15.41 -4.54
C LYS A 29 12.00 -14.98 -4.52
N TYR A 30 12.81 -15.76 -3.80
CA TYR A 30 14.27 -15.66 -3.86
C TYR A 30 14.77 -16.38 -5.12
N LEU A 31 15.45 -15.65 -5.99
CA LEU A 31 16.18 -16.25 -7.11
C LEU A 31 17.63 -16.57 -6.71
N THR A 32 18.14 -15.90 -5.68
CA THR A 32 19.46 -16.12 -5.12
C THR A 32 19.42 -15.73 -3.65
N ASP A 33 20.42 -16.14 -2.87
CA ASP A 33 20.58 -15.82 -1.44
C ASP A 33 20.55 -14.31 -1.12
N ARG A 34 20.76 -13.46 -2.13
CA ARG A 34 20.81 -12.00 -2.00
C ARG A 34 19.84 -11.26 -2.91
N PHE A 35 19.09 -11.97 -3.75
CA PHE A 35 18.17 -11.34 -4.71
C PHE A 35 16.78 -11.95 -4.62
N MET A 36 15.83 -11.08 -4.32
CA MET A 36 14.42 -11.41 -4.18
C MET A 36 13.61 -10.57 -5.15
N LEU A 37 12.70 -11.20 -5.88
CA LEU A 37 11.65 -10.53 -6.62
C LEU A 37 10.36 -10.65 -5.84
N ASN A 38 9.60 -9.56 -5.77
CA ASN A 38 8.25 -9.57 -5.23
C ASN A 38 7.25 -9.09 -6.28
N TYR A 39 6.04 -9.61 -6.17
CA TYR A 39 4.90 -9.23 -6.97
C TYR A 39 3.72 -9.00 -6.05
N THR A 40 3.15 -7.81 -6.11
CA THR A 40 2.01 -7.39 -5.30
C THR A 40 0.78 -7.29 -6.18
N MET A 41 -0.33 -7.89 -5.73
CA MET A 41 -1.63 -7.84 -6.40
C MET A 41 -2.68 -7.38 -5.40
N GLY A 42 -3.29 -6.22 -5.65
CA GLY A 42 -4.41 -5.72 -4.86
C GLY A 42 -5.70 -6.46 -5.20
N VAL A 43 -6.39 -6.98 -4.19
CA VAL A 43 -7.74 -7.56 -4.32
C VAL A 43 -8.76 -6.46 -3.96
N GLY A 44 -9.49 -5.97 -4.95
CA GLY A 44 -10.50 -4.91 -4.79
C GLY A 44 -10.23 -3.61 -5.57
N HIS A 45 -9.04 -3.48 -6.16
CA HIS A 45 -8.69 -2.48 -7.18
C HIS A 45 -7.88 -3.16 -8.28
N ASP A 46 -8.42 -3.25 -9.50
CA ASP A 46 -7.78 -3.88 -10.69
C ASP A 46 -6.44 -3.23 -11.10
N ASP A 47 -6.13 -2.04 -10.56
CA ASP A 47 -4.97 -1.25 -10.93
C ASP A 47 -3.78 -1.36 -9.96
N GLU A 48 -3.93 -2.00 -8.79
CA GLU A 48 -2.86 -2.14 -7.78
C GLU A 48 -2.01 -3.40 -8.03
N ASN A 49 -1.48 -3.52 -9.24
CA ASN A 49 -0.47 -4.52 -9.59
C ASN A 49 0.92 -3.88 -9.56
N GLY A 50 1.79 -4.45 -8.73
CA GLY A 50 3.14 -3.97 -8.49
C GLY A 50 4.15 -5.08 -8.67
N ILE A 51 5.30 -4.75 -9.26
CA ILE A 51 6.48 -5.61 -9.24
C ILE A 51 7.59 -4.90 -8.50
N GLY A 52 8.34 -5.62 -7.70
CA GLY A 52 9.53 -5.08 -7.08
C GLY A 52 10.64 -6.11 -6.96
N PHE A 53 11.77 -5.59 -6.53
CA PHE A 53 12.98 -6.33 -6.36
C PHE A 53 13.73 -5.81 -5.14
N ARG A 54 14.43 -6.72 -4.49
CA ARG A 54 15.34 -6.44 -3.39
C ARG A 54 16.66 -7.13 -3.67
N TYR A 55 17.75 -6.38 -3.54
CA TYR A 55 19.10 -6.89 -3.64
C TYR A 55 19.90 -6.52 -2.40
N ASP A 56 20.37 -7.53 -1.67
CA ASP A 56 21.21 -7.34 -0.50
C ASP A 56 22.68 -7.23 -0.93
N LEU A 57 23.21 -6.01 -0.97
CA LEU A 57 24.62 -5.73 -1.28
C LEU A 57 25.55 -6.32 -0.20
N THR A 58 25.16 -6.19 1.06
CA THR A 58 25.92 -6.62 2.23
C THR A 58 24.94 -7.02 3.33
N ARG A 59 25.39 -7.69 4.39
CA ARG A 59 24.54 -8.04 5.55
C ARG A 59 23.85 -6.83 6.21
N SER A 60 24.37 -5.61 5.99
CA SER A 60 23.85 -4.35 6.52
C SER A 60 23.24 -3.44 5.47
N MET A 61 23.37 -3.72 4.17
CA MET A 61 22.94 -2.81 3.10
C MET A 61 22.14 -3.56 2.05
N SER A 62 20.97 -3.02 1.69
CA SER A 62 20.10 -3.57 0.66
C SER A 62 19.54 -2.46 -0.22
N ILE A 63 19.47 -2.73 -1.52
CA ILE A 63 18.78 -1.88 -2.49
C ILE A 63 17.39 -2.49 -2.71
N THR A 64 16.37 -1.65 -2.75
CA THR A 64 15.01 -2.02 -3.10
C THR A 64 14.51 -1.15 -4.23
N GLY A 65 13.75 -1.75 -5.14
CA GLY A 65 13.04 -1.03 -6.18
C GLY A 65 11.66 -1.63 -6.33
N SER A 66 10.64 -0.79 -6.43
CA SER A 66 9.29 -1.20 -6.76
C SER A 66 8.71 -0.32 -7.85
N TYR A 67 7.94 -0.96 -8.72
CA TYR A 67 7.25 -0.35 -9.83
C TYR A 67 5.78 -0.74 -9.74
N ASP A 68 4.96 0.21 -9.34
CA ASP A 68 3.50 0.05 -9.32
C ASP A 68 2.89 0.65 -10.58
N LYS A 69 1.89 -0.05 -11.13
CA LYS A 69 1.17 0.35 -12.34
C LYS A 69 0.44 1.70 -12.19
N LEU A 70 0.27 2.18 -10.95
CA LEU A 70 -0.21 3.52 -10.58
C LEU A 70 0.82 4.67 -10.75
N ASN A 71 1.86 4.50 -11.59
CA ASN A 71 2.95 5.48 -11.79
C ASN A 71 3.82 5.78 -10.55
N ARG A 72 3.71 4.97 -9.49
CA ARG A 72 4.58 5.11 -8.32
C ARG A 72 5.79 4.22 -8.51
N HIS A 73 6.88 4.83 -8.96
CA HIS A 73 8.20 4.22 -8.95
C HIS A 73 8.88 4.60 -7.64
N ARG A 74 9.30 3.59 -6.86
CA ARG A 74 10.03 3.81 -5.61
C ARG A 74 11.36 3.09 -5.70
N ILE A 75 12.44 3.84 -5.52
CA ILE A 75 13.78 3.30 -5.39
C ILE A 75 14.26 3.65 -4.00
N GLY A 76 14.75 2.66 -3.27
CA GLY A 76 15.20 2.77 -1.90
C GLY A 76 16.56 2.13 -1.70
N VAL A 77 17.35 2.72 -0.82
CA VAL A 77 18.55 2.08 -0.28
C VAL A 77 18.34 2.01 1.22
N GLU A 78 18.37 0.80 1.76
CA GLU A 78 18.19 0.52 3.18
C GLU A 78 19.54 0.13 3.77
N THR A 79 19.95 0.80 4.83
CA THR A 79 21.16 0.45 5.59
C THR A 79 20.77 0.20 7.05
N ARG A 80 21.10 -0.97 7.58
CA ARG A 80 20.82 -1.38 8.96
C ARG A 80 22.12 -1.51 9.74
N PHE A 81 22.30 -0.62 10.71
CA PHE A 81 23.35 -0.73 11.73
C PHE A 81 22.79 -1.50 12.93
N LYS A 82 23.47 -2.58 13.33
CA LYS A 82 23.20 -3.30 14.59
C LYS A 82 24.40 -3.04 15.51
N PHE A 83 24.13 -2.55 16.71
CA PHE A 83 25.09 -2.34 17.80
C PHE A 83 24.90 -3.41 18.88
#